data_AF-A0A378B9K1-F1
#
_entry.id   AF-A0A378B9K1-F1
#
_cell.length_a   1.000
_cell.length_b   1.000
_cell.length_c   1.000
_cell.angle_alpha   90.00
_cell.angle_beta   90.00
_cell.angle_gamma   90.00
#
_symmetry.space_group_name_H-M   'P 1'
#
loop_
_entity.id
_entity.type
_entity.pdbx_description
1 polymer ?
#
loop_
_entity_poly.entity_id
_entity_poly.type
_entity_poly.pdbx_seq_one_letter_code
_entity_poly.pdbx_strand_id
1 'polypeptide(L)'
;MDKGNWQINSDQLKVKDHAFSIEQKVLHGGKQEGSKILTIHSKDGLTITLSPTRGMNLLRIEGFGSRMGWDSPVKEVVNPAFSNLESRNGLGWLEDSTR
;
A
#
# COMPACT_ATOMS: atom_id res chain seq x y z
N MET A 1 3.30 -2.91 -19.63
CA MET A 1 1.88 -3.11 -19.25
C MET A 1 1.80 -3.30 -17.75
N ASP A 2 0.76 -2.77 -17.11
CA ASP A 2 0.45 -3.02 -15.71
C ASP A 2 0.08 -4.51 -15.53
N LYS A 3 0.54 -5.13 -14.43
CA LYS A 3 0.27 -6.53 -14.12
C LYS A 3 -1.01 -6.74 -13.29
N GLY A 4 -1.59 -5.70 -12.70
CA GLY A 4 -2.74 -5.85 -11.81
C GLY A 4 -2.40 -6.67 -10.57
N ASN A 5 -3.16 -7.73 -10.29
CA ASN A 5 -2.82 -8.66 -9.20
C ASN A 5 -1.59 -9.50 -9.58
N TRP A 6 -0.56 -9.45 -8.75
CA TRP A 6 0.71 -10.14 -9.01
C TRP A 6 1.40 -10.53 -7.72
N GLN A 7 2.14 -11.64 -7.71
CA GLN A 7 2.98 -12.02 -6.58
C GLN A 7 4.26 -12.73 -7.02
N ILE A 8 5.27 -12.69 -6.15
CA ILE A 8 6.46 -13.52 -6.20
C ILE A 8 6.95 -13.84 -4.80
N ASN A 9 7.67 -14.95 -4.62
CA ASN A 9 8.29 -15.31 -3.34
C ASN A 9 9.73 -15.81 -3.48
N SER A 10 10.40 -15.95 -2.34
CA SER A 10 11.79 -16.42 -2.24
C SER A 10 11.99 -17.81 -2.85
N ASP A 11 11.00 -18.71 -2.77
CA ASP A 11 11.09 -20.06 -3.30
C ASP A 11 11.17 -20.06 -4.83
N GLN A 12 10.31 -19.25 -5.47
CA GLN A 12 10.32 -19.05 -6.93
C GLN A 12 11.63 -18.41 -7.41
N LEU A 13 12.25 -17.58 -6.56
CA LEU A 13 13.54 -16.95 -6.81
C LEU A 13 14.75 -17.81 -6.41
N LYS A 14 14.52 -19.00 -5.82
CA LYS A 14 15.56 -19.90 -5.30
C LYS A 14 16.47 -19.25 -4.24
N VAL A 15 15.94 -18.29 -3.48
CA VAL A 15 16.61 -17.67 -2.33
C VAL A 15 16.36 -18.52 -1.09
N LYS A 16 17.43 -18.95 -0.41
CA LYS A 16 17.34 -19.90 0.71
C LYS A 16 17.56 -19.30 2.09
N ASP A 17 18.27 -18.19 2.18
CA ASP A 17 18.72 -17.65 3.48
C ASP A 17 17.60 -16.96 4.26
N HIS A 18 16.73 -16.24 3.58
CA HIS A 18 15.61 -15.52 4.18
C HIS A 18 14.34 -15.67 3.34
N ALA A 19 13.26 -16.10 3.97
CA ALA A 19 11.96 -16.26 3.32
C ALA A 19 11.26 -14.89 3.21
N PHE A 20 10.81 -14.56 2.00
CA PHE A 20 10.04 -13.35 1.74
C PHE A 20 9.04 -13.53 0.59
N SER A 21 8.06 -12.63 0.53
CA SER A 21 7.15 -12.49 -0.60
C SER A 21 6.92 -11.02 -0.95
N ILE A 22 6.58 -10.78 -2.22
CA ILE A 22 6.16 -9.47 -2.72
C ILE A 22 4.85 -9.68 -3.45
N GLU A 23 3.83 -8.92 -3.10
CA GLU A 23 2.48 -9.04 -3.64
C GLU A 23 1.91 -7.67 -4.00
N GLN A 24 1.44 -7.52 -5.23
CA GLN A 24 0.59 -6.41 -5.65
C GLN A 24 -0.87 -6.87 -5.65
N LYS A 25 -1.74 -6.09 -5.00
CA LYS A 25 -3.19 -6.25 -5.03
C LYS A 25 -3.85 -5.00 -5.60
N VAL A 26 -4.81 -5.20 -6.50
CA VAL A 26 -5.79 -4.19 -6.93
C VAL A 26 -6.94 -4.20 -5.92
N LEU A 27 -7.26 -3.03 -5.38
CA LEU A 27 -8.30 -2.80 -4.41
C LEU A 27 -9.61 -2.42 -5.10
N HIS A 28 -10.71 -2.76 -4.42
CA HIS A 28 -12.07 -2.58 -4.93
C HIS A 28 -12.98 -2.02 -3.84
N GLY A 29 -14.06 -1.36 -4.25
CA GLY A 29 -15.08 -0.74 -3.42
C GLY A 29 -14.79 0.72 -3.06
N GLY A 30 -15.84 1.51 -2.83
CA GLY A 30 -15.74 2.87 -2.31
C GLY A 30 -14.84 3.79 -3.15
N LYS A 31 -14.08 4.66 -2.48
CA LYS A 31 -13.12 5.56 -3.13
C LYS A 31 -11.76 4.90 -3.39
N GLN A 32 -11.55 3.64 -3.01
CA GLN A 32 -10.32 2.89 -3.30
C GLN A 32 -10.40 2.05 -4.59
N GLU A 33 -11.52 2.08 -5.30
CA GLU A 33 -11.69 1.30 -6.53
C GLU A 33 -10.53 1.56 -7.52
N GLY A 34 -9.84 0.49 -7.92
CA GLY A 34 -8.69 0.54 -8.83
C GLY A 34 -7.38 1.02 -8.20
N SER A 35 -7.36 1.40 -6.92
CA SER A 35 -6.11 1.63 -6.19
C SER A 35 -5.32 0.34 -6.07
N LYS A 36 -3.99 0.47 -5.98
CA LYS A 36 -3.09 -0.67 -5.78
C LYS A 36 -2.33 -0.52 -4.48
N ILE A 37 -2.08 -1.66 -3.86
CA ILE A 37 -1.08 -1.81 -2.80
C ILE A 37 -0.04 -2.82 -3.24
N LEU A 38 1.21 -2.56 -2.86
CA LEU A 38 2.32 -3.49 -2.97
C LEU A 38 2.79 -3.79 -1.55
N THR A 39 2.82 -5.06 -1.18
CA THR A 39 3.27 -5.52 0.13
C THR A 39 4.52 -6.35 -0.04
N ILE A 40 5.58 -5.97 0.68
CA ILE A 40 6.78 -6.78 0.86
C ILE A 40 6.63 -7.41 2.24
N HIS A 41 6.63 -8.74 2.31
CA HIS A 41 6.56 -9.48 3.56
C HIS A 41 7.86 -10.25 3.75
N SER A 42 8.63 -9.91 4.78
CA SER A 42 9.81 -10.68 5.20
C SER A 42 9.46 -11.47 6.45
N LYS A 43 9.75 -12.78 6.45
CA LYS A 43 9.36 -13.69 7.54
C LYS A 43 9.93 -13.26 8.91
N ASP A 44 11.20 -12.85 8.92
CA ASP A 44 11.94 -12.49 10.14
C ASP A 44 12.30 -10.99 10.17
N GLY A 45 11.68 -10.20 9.30
CA GLY A 45 11.98 -8.78 9.12
C GLY A 45 10.75 -7.90 9.16
N LEU A 46 10.75 -6.87 8.30
CA LEU A 46 9.63 -5.96 8.16
C LEU A 46 8.61 -6.48 7.14
N THR A 47 7.34 -6.21 7.42
CA THR A 47 6.27 -6.16 6.43
C THR A 47 6.06 -4.70 6.06
N ILE A 48 6.22 -4.37 4.78
CA ILE A 48 6.12 -3.01 4.24
C ILE A 48 4.95 -3.00 3.27
N THR A 49 3.96 -2.13 3.50
CA THR A 49 2.86 -1.91 2.56
C THR A 49 2.94 -0.49 2.00
N LEU A 50 2.92 -0.37 0.68
CA LEU A 50 2.95 0.91 -0.04
C LEU A 50 1.89 0.96 -1.14
N SER A 51 1.56 2.14 -1.65
CA SER A 51 0.59 2.30 -2.74
C SER A 51 1.22 2.88 -4.01
N PRO A 52 1.36 2.09 -5.08
CA PRO A 52 1.81 2.62 -6.37
C PRO A 52 0.85 3.66 -6.96
N THR A 53 -0.46 3.51 -6.72
CA THR A 53 -1.49 4.46 -7.20
C THR A 53 -1.37 5.83 -6.53
N ARG A 54 -0.82 5.89 -5.31
CA ARG A 54 -0.60 7.13 -4.56
C ARG A 54 0.88 7.51 -4.50
N GLY A 55 1.56 7.51 -5.64
CA GLY A 55 2.93 8.00 -5.75
C GLY A 55 3.97 7.21 -4.95
N MET A 56 3.75 5.92 -4.72
CA MET A 56 4.60 5.04 -3.90
C MET A 56 4.60 5.37 -2.40
N ASN A 57 3.55 6.04 -1.89
CA ASN A 57 3.43 6.32 -0.46
C ASN A 57 3.51 5.05 0.38
N LEU A 58 4.32 5.10 1.45
CA LEU A 58 4.34 4.08 2.50
C LEU A 58 3.08 4.22 3.33
N LEU A 59 2.27 3.16 3.38
CA LEU A 59 1.04 3.11 4.17
C LEU A 59 1.38 2.64 5.60
N ARG A 60 2.05 1.49 5.72
CA ARG A 60 2.48 0.99 7.03
C ARG A 60 3.71 0.13 6.92
N ILE A 61 4.45 0.09 8.02
CA ILE A 61 5.56 -0.83 8.22
C ILE A 61 5.36 -1.52 9.57
N GLU A 62 5.46 -2.84 9.58
CA GLU A 62 5.20 -3.68 10.75
C GLU A 62 6.37 -4.66 10.93
N GLY A 63 6.87 -4.84 12.15
CA GLY A 63 7.93 -5.80 12.44
C GLY A 63 8.56 -5.57 13.82
N PHE A 64 9.24 -6.60 14.34
CA PHE A 64 9.93 -6.54 15.64
C PHE A 64 9.05 -6.04 16.80
N GLY A 65 7.77 -6.41 16.81
CA GLY A 65 6.81 -6.00 17.84
C GLY A 65 6.41 -4.51 17.79
N SER A 66 6.78 -3.78 16.73
CA SER A 66 6.47 -2.36 16.55
C SER A 66 5.83 -2.09 15.19
N ARG A 67 5.19 -0.92 15.06
CA ARG A 67 4.58 -0.44 13.82
C ARG A 67 4.98 1.01 13.56
N MET A 68 5.39 1.31 12.32
CA MET A 68 5.50 2.67 11.81
C MET A 68 4.27 2.95 10.94
N GLY A 69 3.55 3.99 11.31
CA GLY A 69 2.26 4.36 10.73
C GLY A 69 1.35 4.92 11.82
N TRP A 70 0.24 5.53 11.42
CA TRP A 70 -0.72 6.10 12.34
C TRP A 70 -2.12 5.57 12.04
N ASP A 71 -3.11 5.91 12.85
CA ASP A 71 -4.47 5.41 12.70
C ASP A 71 -5.40 6.47 12.13
N SER A 72 -5.30 6.67 10.81
CA SER A 72 -6.17 7.60 10.09
C SER A 72 -7.65 7.25 10.24
N PRO A 73 -8.54 8.25 10.37
CA PRO A 73 -9.98 8.04 10.18
C PRO A 73 -10.32 7.58 8.76
N VAL A 74 -9.48 7.91 7.76
CA VAL A 74 -9.61 7.44 6.37
C VAL A 74 -9.06 6.01 6.28
N LYS A 75 -9.96 5.04 6.12
CA LYS A 75 -9.63 3.60 6.10
C LYS A 75 -9.27 3.07 4.71
N GLU A 76 -9.72 3.75 3.67
CA GLU A 76 -9.55 3.34 2.28
C GLU A 76 -8.29 3.93 1.67
N VAL A 77 -7.59 3.18 0.80
CA VAL A 77 -6.51 3.72 -0.04
C VAL A 77 -7.14 4.48 -1.20
N VAL A 78 -7.51 5.73 -0.96
CA VAL A 78 -8.28 6.54 -1.91
C VAL A 78 -7.53 6.64 -3.24
N ASN A 79 -8.22 6.29 -4.33
CA ASN A 79 -7.70 6.47 -5.67
C ASN A 79 -7.76 7.97 -6.01
N PRO A 80 -6.64 8.60 -6.42
CA PRO A 80 -6.62 10.02 -6.79
C PRO A 80 -7.67 10.43 -7.83
N ALA A 81 -8.20 9.48 -8.62
CA ALA A 81 -9.33 9.74 -9.53
C ALA A 81 -10.61 10.21 -8.81
N PHE A 82 -10.77 9.91 -7.52
CA PHE A 82 -11.91 10.35 -6.70
C PHE A 82 -11.56 11.52 -5.76
N SER A 83 -10.37 12.11 -5.93
CA SER A 83 -9.84 13.18 -5.08
C SER A 83 -9.87 14.50 -5.83
N ASN A 84 -10.42 15.55 -5.20
CA ASN A 84 -10.35 16.90 -5.73
C ASN A 84 -9.42 17.75 -4.86
N LEU A 85 -8.18 17.96 -5.31
CA LEU A 85 -7.15 18.67 -4.55
C LEU A 85 -7.49 20.14 -4.28
N GLU A 86 -8.23 20.80 -5.18
CA GLU A 86 -8.62 22.21 -5.05
C GLU A 86 -9.79 22.42 -4.08
N SER A 87 -10.50 21.35 -3.73
CA SER A 87 -11.59 21.40 -2.78
C SER A 87 -11.12 21.89 -1.40
N ARG A 88 -12.08 22.33 -0.56
CA ARG A 88 -11.81 22.90 0.77
C ARG A 88 -10.78 24.03 0.76
N ASN A 89 -10.85 24.92 -0.25
CA ASN A 89 -9.92 26.03 -0.42
C ASN A 89 -8.45 25.55 -0.54
N GLY A 90 -8.21 24.48 -1.30
CA GLY A 90 -6.88 23.86 -1.46
C GLY A 90 -6.49 22.83 -0.40
N LEU A 91 -7.41 22.42 0.48
CA LEU A 91 -7.19 21.42 1.54
C LEU A 91 -7.74 20.02 1.19
N GLY A 92 -8.01 19.75 -0.10
CA GLY A 92 -8.56 18.46 -0.55
C GLY A 92 -7.67 17.25 -0.21
N TRP A 93 -6.37 17.45 -0.02
CA TRP A 93 -5.41 16.39 0.36
C TRP A 93 -5.69 15.76 1.74
N LEU A 94 -6.46 16.43 2.61
CA LEU A 94 -6.86 15.89 3.91
C LEU A 94 -7.82 14.70 3.79
N GLU A 95 -8.63 14.64 2.73
CA GLU A 95 -9.56 13.51 2.48
C GLU A 95 -8.83 12.23 2.04
N ASP A 96 -7.56 12.40 1.70
CA ASP A 96 -6.69 11.47 1.00
C ASP A 96 -5.58 10.91 1.90
N SER A 97 -5.49 11.43 3.12
CA SER A 97 -4.49 11.10 4.14
C SER A 97 -4.81 9.75 4.75
N THR A 98 -4.55 8.70 3.98
CA THR A 98 -4.77 7.29 4.35
C THR A 98 -3.71 6.83 5.36
N ARG A 99 -4.09 5.81 6.11
CA ARG A 99 -3.31 5.10 7.12
C ARG A 99 -1.94 4.63 6.65
#